data_AF-A0A9E3BPE7-F1
#
_entry.id   AF-A0A9E3BPE7-F1
#
_cell.length_a   1.000
_cell.length_b   1.000
_cell.length_c   1.000
_cell.angle_alpha   90.00
_cell.angle_beta   90.00
_cell.angle_gamma   90.00
#
_symmetry.space_group_name_H-M   'P 1'
#
loop_
_entity.id
_entity.type
_entity.pdbx_description
1 polymer ?
#
loop_
_entity_poly.entity_id
_entity_poly.type
_entity_poly.pdbx_seq_one_letter_code
_entity_poly.pdbx_strand_id
1 'polypeptide(L)'
;MRRGFYDLAKTGAAPIATEALARIAALYRIEAEVRGEAPARRLAARQAQSRPLVLELRAWFERQLAKLPGRGPTAGAIRYALNHWDGLVRFLDDGRIEPDTNTVERAIRPVKLSRKNA
;
A
#
# COMPACT_ATOMS: atom_id res chain seq x y z
N MET A 1 26.55 1.01 18.28
CA MET A 1 26.31 2.05 17.24
C MET A 1 24.89 2.62 17.35
N ARG A 2 24.58 3.38 18.41
CA ARG A 2 23.26 4.01 18.64
C ARG A 2 23.17 5.45 18.11
N ARG A 3 24.22 5.95 17.45
CA ARG A 3 24.43 7.38 17.19
C ARG A 3 24.13 7.82 15.74
N GLY A 4 23.79 6.89 14.84
CA GLY A 4 23.43 7.20 13.44
C GLY A 4 21.94 7.15 13.13
N PHE A 5 21.10 6.71 14.07
CA PHE A 5 19.65 6.54 13.86
C PHE A 5 18.80 7.66 14.46
N TYR A 6 19.36 8.50 15.35
CA TYR A 6 18.59 9.55 16.02
C TYR A 6 18.47 10.85 15.19
N ASP A 7 19.43 11.15 14.31
CA ASP A 7 19.36 12.34 13.43
C ASP A 7 18.50 12.14 12.17
N LEU A 8 18.12 10.89 11.85
CA LEU A 8 17.20 10.57 10.75
C LEU A 8 15.71 10.79 11.11
N ALA A 9 15.40 11.08 12.37
CA ALA A 9 14.02 11.27 12.85
C ALA A 9 13.49 12.70 12.65
N LYS A 10 14.32 13.67 12.22
CA LYS A 10 13.93 15.09 12.10
C LYS A 10 13.65 15.59 10.68
N THR A 11 13.79 14.77 9.64
CA THR A 11 13.63 15.22 8.25
C THR A 11 12.49 14.49 7.55
N GLY A 12 11.25 14.87 7.86
CA GLY A 12 10.05 14.64 7.05
C GLY A 12 10.04 13.37 6.20
N ALA A 13 9.66 12.25 6.82
CA ALA A 13 9.47 10.96 6.16
C ALA A 13 8.68 11.13 4.85
N ALA A 14 9.21 10.62 3.73
CA ALA A 14 8.70 10.81 2.38
C ALA A 14 7.15 10.81 2.34
N PRO A 15 6.49 11.96 2.06
CA PRO A 15 5.04 12.10 2.22
C PRO A 15 4.25 11.04 1.46
N ILE A 16 4.73 10.64 0.28
CA ILE A 16 4.15 9.56 -0.53
C ILE A 16 4.29 8.20 0.17
N ALA A 17 5.46 7.87 0.72
CA ALA A 17 5.65 6.60 1.42
C ALA A 17 4.78 6.52 2.68
N THR A 18 4.74 7.60 3.47
CA THR A 18 3.97 7.69 4.71
C THR A 18 2.47 7.57 4.43
N GLU A 19 1.97 8.29 3.43
CA GLU A 19 0.57 8.23 3.02
C GLU A 19 0.19 6.85 2.46
N ALA A 20 1.05 6.24 1.64
CA ALA A 20 0.83 4.88 1.14
C ALA A 20 0.73 3.86 2.29
N LEU A 21 1.64 3.93 3.26
CA LEU A 21 1.60 3.07 4.44
C LEU A 21 0.35 3.30 5.28
N ALA A 22 -0.08 4.55 5.47
CA ALA A 22 -1.27 4.87 6.25
C ALA A 22 -2.54 4.26 5.62
N ARG A 23 -2.68 4.37 4.29
CA ARG A 23 -3.79 3.79 3.53
C ARG A 23 -3.82 2.27 3.62
N ILE A 24 -2.65 1.64 3.56
CA ILE A 24 -2.52 0.18 3.68
C ILE A 24 -2.76 -0.31 5.11
N ALA A 25 -2.29 0.44 6.11
CA ALA A 25 -2.60 0.15 7.50
C ALA A 25 -4.10 0.23 7.77
N ALA A 26 -4.82 1.16 7.13
CA ALA A 26 -6.28 1.23 7.22
C ALA A 26 -6.96 -0.04 6.66
N LEU A 27 -6.49 -0.55 5.52
CA LEU A 27 -6.94 -1.82 4.96
C LEU A 27 -6.69 -3.00 5.93
N TYR A 28 -5.51 -3.06 6.54
CA TYR A 28 -5.20 -4.14 7.48
C TYR A 28 -6.00 -4.10 8.78
N ARG A 29 -6.45 -2.92 9.22
CA ARG A 29 -7.36 -2.84 10.38
C ARG A 29 -8.67 -3.55 10.09
N ILE A 30 -9.26 -3.29 8.91
CA ILE A 30 -10.49 -3.98 8.48
C ILE A 30 -10.25 -5.49 8.36
N GLU A 31 -9.14 -5.90 7.74
CA GLU A 31 -8.82 -7.32 7.61
C GLU A 31 -8.60 -8.01 8.95
N ALA A 32 -8.06 -7.30 9.95
CA ALA A 32 -7.92 -7.81 11.31
C ALA A 32 -9.29 -7.95 12.02
N GLU A 33 -10.21 -7.02 11.81
CA GLU A 33 -11.57 -7.07 12.37
C GLU A 33 -12.39 -8.23 11.82
N VAL A 34 -12.23 -8.56 10.54
CA VAL A 34 -12.99 -9.65 9.88
C VAL A 34 -12.24 -10.99 9.91
N ARG A 35 -11.05 -11.05 10.52
CA ARG A 35 -10.27 -12.28 10.61
C ARG A 35 -10.97 -13.30 11.51
N GLY A 36 -11.06 -14.54 11.02
CA GLY A 36 -11.76 -15.62 11.73
C GLY A 36 -13.27 -15.66 11.51
N GLU A 37 -13.85 -14.65 10.85
CA GLU A 37 -15.26 -14.64 10.46
C GLU A 37 -15.54 -15.58 9.27
N ALA A 38 -16.82 -15.93 9.11
CA ALA A 38 -17.27 -16.71 7.97
C ALA A 38 -16.90 -16.02 6.63
N PRO A 39 -16.57 -16.76 5.55
CA PRO A 39 -16.20 -16.17 4.26
C PRO A 39 -17.20 -15.15 3.71
N ALA A 40 -18.51 -15.37 3.94
CA ALA A 40 -19.57 -14.44 3.52
C ALA A 40 -19.53 -13.10 4.29
N ARG A 41 -19.29 -13.14 5.62
CA ARG A 41 -19.10 -11.96 6.46
C ARG A 41 -17.87 -11.17 6.03
N ARG A 42 -16.75 -11.88 5.79
CA ARG A 42 -15.51 -11.28 5.27
C ARG A 42 -15.74 -10.58 3.94
N LEU A 43 -16.41 -11.24 3.00
CA LEU A 43 -16.71 -10.67 1.69
C LEU A 43 -17.59 -9.41 1.80
N ALA A 44 -18.64 -9.45 2.62
CA ALA A 44 -19.52 -8.30 2.82
C ALA A 44 -18.76 -7.09 3.39
N ALA A 45 -17.94 -7.30 4.42
CA ALA A 45 -17.13 -6.24 5.02
C ALA A 45 -16.07 -5.70 4.05
N ARG A 46 -15.43 -6.57 3.26
CA ARG A 46 -14.48 -6.16 2.21
C ARG A 46 -15.13 -5.31 1.13
N GLN A 47 -16.32 -5.69 0.67
CA GLN A 47 -17.07 -4.93 -0.34
C GLN A 47 -17.52 -3.56 0.21
N ALA A 48 -17.94 -3.50 1.47
CA ALA A 48 -18.41 -2.26 2.10
C ALA A 48 -17.27 -1.31 2.51
N GLN A 49 -16.15 -1.83 3.03
CA GLN A 49 -15.11 -1.04 3.69
C GLN A 49 -13.76 -1.10 2.96
N SER A 50 -13.29 -2.29 2.56
CA SER A 50 -11.97 -2.43 1.91
C SER A 50 -11.97 -1.95 0.46
N ARG A 51 -13.04 -2.21 -0.30
CA ARG A 51 -13.17 -1.83 -1.71
C ARG A 51 -13.03 -0.32 -1.96
N PRO A 52 -13.72 0.58 -1.25
CA PRO A 52 -13.53 2.03 -1.46
C PRO A 52 -12.08 2.47 -1.15
N LEU A 53 -11.46 1.95 -0.08
CA LEU A 53 -10.08 2.29 0.27
C LEU A 53 -9.07 1.85 -0.80
N VAL A 54 -9.27 0.66 -1.35
CA VAL A 54 -8.45 0.13 -2.45
C VAL A 54 -8.60 1.02 -3.69
N LEU A 55 -9.83 1.35 -4.10
CA LEU A 55 -10.07 2.23 -5.25
C LEU A 55 -9.43 3.62 -5.05
N GLU A 56 -9.55 4.19 -3.86
CA GLU A 56 -8.90 5.46 -3.53
C GLU A 56 -7.38 5.37 -3.57
N LEU A 57 -6.80 4.27 -3.09
CA LEU A 57 -5.36 4.01 -3.14
C LEU A 57 -4.87 3.93 -4.59
N ARG A 58 -5.61 3.25 -5.48
CA ARG A 58 -5.30 3.20 -6.92
C ARG A 58 -5.27 4.58 -7.52
N ALA A 59 -6.36 5.33 -7.36
CA ALA A 59 -6.50 6.66 -7.93
C ALA A 59 -5.43 7.61 -7.38
N TRP A 60 -5.06 7.45 -6.10
CA TRP A 60 -3.97 8.20 -5.51
C TRP A 60 -2.62 7.82 -6.11
N PHE A 61 -2.32 6.54 -6.32
CA PHE A 61 -1.10 6.09 -7.01
C PHE A 61 -1.00 6.61 -8.45
N GLU A 62 -2.09 6.57 -9.22
CA GLU A 62 -2.14 7.13 -10.57
C GLU A 62 -1.85 8.64 -10.56
N ARG A 63 -2.43 9.39 -9.61
CA ARG A 63 -2.14 10.83 -9.43
C ARG A 63 -0.70 11.10 -9.02
N GLN A 64 -0.10 10.27 -8.16
CA GLN A 64 1.31 10.42 -7.79
C GLN A 64 2.22 10.10 -8.98
N LEU A 65 1.89 9.08 -9.75
CA LEU A 65 2.68 8.69 -10.92
C LEU A 65 2.73 9.81 -11.97
N ALA A 66 1.62 10.52 -12.19
CA ALA A 66 1.58 11.67 -13.09
C ALA A 66 2.45 12.86 -12.64
N LYS A 67 2.74 12.97 -11.33
CA LYS A 67 3.56 14.04 -10.75
C LYS A 67 5.04 13.68 -10.62
N LEU A 68 5.38 12.39 -10.74
CA LEU A 68 6.74 11.90 -10.55
C LEU A 68 7.50 11.82 -11.87
N PRO A 69 8.81 12.08 -11.86
CA PRO A 69 9.63 11.88 -13.04
C PRO A 69 9.61 10.41 -13.47
N GLY A 70 9.36 10.16 -14.76
CA GLY A 70 9.07 8.83 -15.30
C GLY A 70 10.13 7.76 -15.01
N ARG A 71 11.41 8.11 -14.83
CA ARG A 71 12.50 7.15 -14.54
C ARG A 71 12.90 7.06 -13.06
N GLY A 72 12.18 7.74 -12.16
CA GLY A 72 12.47 7.71 -10.73
C GLY A 72 12.17 6.33 -10.11
N PRO A 73 12.96 5.87 -9.12
CA PRO A 73 12.73 4.59 -8.46
C PRO A 73 11.36 4.53 -7.74
N THR A 74 10.84 5.66 -7.25
CA THR A 74 9.46 5.77 -6.73
C THR A 74 8.40 5.54 -7.81
N ALA A 75 8.57 6.12 -9.00
CA ALA A 75 7.65 5.93 -10.11
C ALA A 75 7.66 4.47 -10.61
N GLY A 76 8.83 3.82 -10.59
CA GLY A 76 8.98 2.40 -10.89
C GLY A 76 8.19 1.50 -9.92
N ALA A 77 8.30 1.77 -8.62
CA ALA A 77 7.54 1.07 -7.59
C ALA A 77 6.02 1.24 -7.73
N ILE A 78 5.55 2.47 -7.99
CA ILE A 78 4.12 2.73 -8.18
C ILE A 78 3.60 2.01 -9.43
N ARG A 79 4.34 2.04 -10.55
CA ARG A 79 3.98 1.27 -11.75
C ARG A 79 3.92 -0.22 -11.49
N TYR A 80 4.88 -0.76 -10.73
CA TYR A 80 4.85 -2.16 -10.34
C TYR A 80 3.57 -2.48 -9.53
N ALA A 81 3.23 -1.66 -8.54
CA ALA A 81 1.98 -1.83 -7.77
C ALA A 81 0.73 -1.81 -8.67
N LEU A 82 0.66 -0.86 -9.61
CA LEU A 82 -0.46 -0.72 -10.54
C LEU A 82 -0.53 -1.88 -11.56
N ASN A 83 0.62 -2.39 -12.03
CA ASN A 83 0.66 -3.54 -12.93
C ASN A 83 0.21 -4.85 -12.27
N HIS A 84 0.39 -4.97 -10.96
CA HIS A 84 -0.04 -6.12 -10.17
C HIS A 84 -1.40 -5.91 -9.49
N TRP A 85 -2.10 -4.80 -9.81
CA TRP A 85 -3.31 -4.38 -9.11
C TRP A 85 -4.43 -5.41 -9.14
N ASP A 86 -4.66 -6.06 -10.29
CA ASP A 86 -5.72 -7.06 -10.44
C ASP A 86 -5.52 -8.28 -9.52
N GLY A 87 -4.27 -8.65 -9.24
CA GLY A 87 -3.94 -9.66 -8.25
C GLY A 87 -4.16 -9.17 -6.82
N LEU A 88 -3.80 -7.92 -6.54
CA LEU A 88 -3.93 -7.30 -5.23
C LEU A 88 -5.39 -7.10 -4.80
N VAL A 89 -6.34 -6.96 -5.73
CA VAL A 89 -7.75 -6.74 -5.41
C VAL A 89 -8.60 -8.00 -5.38
N ARG A 90 -8.04 -9.16 -5.77
CA ARG A 90 -8.78 -10.42 -5.88
C ARG A 90 -9.41 -10.87 -4.57
N PHE A 91 -8.81 -10.54 -3.43
CA PHE A 91 -9.37 -10.83 -2.11
C PHE A 91 -10.67 -10.05 -1.82
N LEU A 92 -10.93 -8.95 -2.51
CA LEU A 92 -12.17 -8.18 -2.37
C LEU A 92 -13.37 -8.93 -2.93
N ASP A 93 -13.16 -9.78 -3.94
CA ASP A 93 -14.22 -10.51 -4.62
C ASP A 93 -14.35 -11.97 -4.13
N ASP A 94 -13.38 -12.46 -3.35
CA ASP A 94 -13.42 -13.79 -2.73
C ASP A 94 -13.01 -13.73 -1.24
N GLY A 95 -13.98 -13.96 -0.36
CA GLY A 95 -13.79 -14.01 1.09
C GLY A 95 -12.93 -15.18 1.61
N ARG A 96 -12.57 -16.14 0.74
CA ARG A 96 -11.65 -17.25 1.06
C ARG A 96 -10.19 -16.88 0.82
N ILE A 97 -9.94 -15.88 -0.03
CA ILE A 97 -8.59 -15.41 -0.36
C ILE A 97 -8.11 -14.47 0.75
N GLU A 98 -6.89 -14.71 1.25
CA GLU A 98 -6.21 -13.75 2.11
C GLU A 98 -5.51 -12.69 1.25
N PRO A 99 -5.50 -11.42 1.69
CA PRO A 99 -4.78 -10.37 0.98
C PRO A 99 -3.28 -10.71 0.94
N ASP A 100 -2.69 -10.71 -0.26
CA ASP A 100 -1.25 -10.90 -0.44
C ASP A 100 -0.51 -9.65 0.05
N THR A 101 -0.05 -9.73 1.28
CA THR A 101 0.65 -8.66 1.98
C THR A 101 2.05 -8.41 1.43
N ASN A 102 2.70 -9.48 0.96
CA ASN A 102 4.08 -9.43 0.47
C ASN A 102 4.17 -8.64 -0.83
N THR A 103 3.20 -8.76 -1.72
CA THR A 103 3.21 -8.04 -3.00
C THR A 103 3.05 -6.53 -2.79
N VAL A 104 2.14 -6.11 -1.90
CA VAL A 104 1.95 -4.69 -1.55
C VAL A 104 3.21 -4.12 -0.87
N GLU A 105 3.76 -4.83 0.11
CA GLU A 105 4.95 -4.38 0.81
C GLU A 105 6.17 -4.32 -0.11
N ARG A 106 6.37 -5.30 -0.99
CA ARG A 106 7.44 -5.31 -1.99
C ARG A 106 7.29 -4.17 -2.99
N ALA A 107 6.08 -3.80 -3.36
CA ALA A 107 5.85 -2.68 -4.25
C ALA A 107 6.18 -1.32 -3.59
N ILE A 108 5.99 -1.19 -2.27
CA ILE A 108 6.21 0.08 -1.54
C ILE A 108 7.61 0.19 -0.95
N ARG A 109 8.29 -0.93 -0.71
CA ARG A 109 9.66 -0.96 -0.19
C ARG A 109 10.65 -0.08 -1.00
N PRO A 110 10.64 -0.06 -2.35
CA PRO A 110 11.51 0.81 -3.13
C PRO A 110 11.15 2.30 -2.98
N VAL A 111 9.88 2.64 -2.74
CA VAL A 111 9.45 4.02 -2.46
C VAL A 111 10.11 4.55 -1.17
N LYS A 112 10.22 3.72 -0.13
CA LYS A 112 10.95 4.07 1.10
C LYS A 112 12.44 4.29 0.88
N LEU A 113 13.05 3.52 -0.03
CA LEU A 113 14.50 3.54 -0.30
C LEU A 113 14.92 4.64 -1.28
N SER A 114 14.01 5.11 -2.13
CA SER A 114 14.28 6.07 -3.22
C SER A 114 14.83 7.43 -2.78
N ARG A 115 14.80 7.77 -1.48
CA ARG A 115 15.36 9.03 -0.96
C ARG A 115 16.84 8.96 -0.56
N LYS A 116 17.52 7.83 -0.75
CA LYS A 116 18.96 7.72 -0.45
C LYS A 116 19.88 8.20 -1.59
N ASN A 117 19.33 8.44 -2.80
CA ASN A 117 20.11 8.77 -4.01
C ASN A 117 19.57 10.01 -4.77
N ALA A 118 19.04 11.00 -4.06
CA ALA A 118 18.72 12.30 -4.64
C ALA A 118 19.36 13.41 -3.80
#